data_AF-A0AA50TQC4-F1
#
_entry.id   AF-A0AA50TQC4-F1
#
_cell.length_a   1.000
_cell.length_b   1.000
_cell.length_c   1.000
_cell.angle_alpha   90.00
_cell.angle_beta   90.00
_cell.angle_gamma   90.00
#
_symmetry.space_group_name_H-M   'P 1'
#
loop_
_entity.id
_entity.type
_entity.pdbx_description
1 polymer ?
#
loop_
_entity_poly.entity_id
_entity_poly.type
_entity_poly.pdbx_seq_one_letter_code
_entity_poly.pdbx_strand_id
1 'polypeptide(L)' 'FPLEVISHKLDLPELQGEIDEVSIKKCQEAARLIKKPVFVEDTSLCFNALSGLPGPYIKWFLDKLKPEG' A
#
# COMPACT_ATOMS: atom_id res chain seq x y z
N PHE A 1 -8.53 14.76 -19.11
CA PHE A 1 -9.15 14.05 -17.97
C PHE A 1 -9.86 15.08 -17.11
N PRO A 2 -11.15 14.93 -16.76
CA PRO A 2 -11.92 16.01 -16.15
C PRO A 2 -11.68 16.20 -14.63
N LEU A 3 -10.71 15.49 -14.05
CA LEU A 3 -10.41 15.53 -12.61
C LEU A 3 -8.97 15.95 -12.38
N GLU A 4 -8.76 16.90 -11.48
CA GLU A 4 -7.45 17.33 -11.00
C GLU A 4 -6.97 16.37 -9.91
N VAL A 5 -5.74 15.86 -10.04
CA VAL A 5 -5.13 14.95 -9.07
C VAL A 5 -4.15 15.74 -8.21
N ILE A 6 -4.42 15.79 -6.91
CA ILE A 6 -3.57 16.47 -5.93
C ILE A 6 -2.89 15.41 -5.07
N SER A 7 -1.55 15.41 -5.06
CA SER A 7 -0.78 14.47 -4.24
C SER A 7 -0.79 14.91 -2.77
N HIS A 8 -1.18 14.00 -1.89
CA HIS A 8 -1.14 14.19 -0.44
C HIS A 8 -0.26 13.12 0.19
N LYS A 9 0.82 13.54 0.84
CA LYS A 9 1.64 12.64 1.65
C LYS A 9 0.95 12.42 2.99
N LEU A 10 0.33 11.25 3.15
CA LEU A 10 -0.26 10.80 4.40
C LEU A 10 0.62 9.72 5.03
N ASP A 11 0.76 9.77 6.35
CA ASP A 11 1.32 8.66 7.12
C ASP A 11 0.16 7.72 7.48
N LEU A 12 -0.10 6.74 6.62
CA LEU A 12 -1.14 5.74 6.81
C LEU A 12 -0.52 4.49 7.44
N PRO A 13 -1.24 3.82 8.35
CA PRO A 13 -0.76 2.57 8.92
C PRO A 13 -0.60 1.51 7.81
N GLU A 14 0.55 0.85 7.78
CA GLU A 14 0.80 -0.32 6.93
C GLU A 14 0.11 -1.53 7.59
N LEU A 15 -1.12 -1.79 7.15
CA LEU A 15 -1.96 -2.84 7.73
C LEU A 15 -1.50 -4.23 7.26
N GLN A 16 -1.62 -5.22 8.14
CA GLN A 16 -1.36 -6.62 7.81
C GLN A 16 -2.65 -7.32 7.36
N GLY A 17 -2.53 -8.21 6.40
CA GLY A 17 -3.63 -9.01 5.86
C GLY A 17 -3.46 -9.34 4.39
N GLU A 18 -4.53 -9.83 3.78
CA GLU A 18 -4.62 -10.03 2.33
C GLU A 18 -4.60 -8.68 1.59
N ILE A 19 -4.07 -8.68 0.37
CA ILE A 19 -3.83 -7.47 -0.44
C ILE A 19 -5.09 -6.60 -0.57
N ASP A 20 -6.25 -7.22 -0.79
CA ASP A 20 -7.52 -6.53 -0.93
C ASP A 20 -7.95 -5.84 0.37
N GLU A 21 -7.81 -6.51 1.51
CA GLU A 21 -8.16 -5.93 2.81
C GLU A 21 -7.27 -4.75 3.17
N VAL A 22 -5.97 -4.86 2.90
CA VAL A 22 -4.99 -3.79 3.14
C VAL A 22 -5.36 -2.56 2.31
N SER A 23 -5.64 -2.76 1.01
CA SER A 23 -6.00 -1.69 0.09
C SER A 23 -7.30 -0.98 0.50
N ILE A 24 -8.34 -1.74 0.88
CA ILE A 24 -9.63 -1.18 1.32
C ILE A 24 -9.44 -0.35 2.59
N LYS A 25 -8.77 -0.89 3.61
CA LYS A 25 -8.59 -0.19 4.88
C LYS A 25 -7.71 1.06 4.72
N LYS A 26 -6.67 1.01 3.88
CA LYS A 26 -5.83 2.17 3.54
C LYS A 26 -6.64 3.27 2.87
N CYS A 27 -7.50 2.92 1.92
CA CYS A 27 -8.38 3.87 1.25
C CYS A 27 -9.40 4.51 2.22
N GLN A 28 -10.02 3.69 3.09
CA GLN A 28 -10.93 4.16 4.12
C GLN A 28 -10.26 5.15 5.08
N GLU A 29 -9.04 4.86 5.52
CA GLU A 29 -8.28 5.73 6.41
C GLU A 29 -7.86 7.04 5.71
N ALA A 30 -7.40 6.97 4.46
CA ALA A 30 -7.13 8.15 3.64
C ALA A 30 -8.36 9.04 3.48
N ALA A 31 -9.53 8.45 3.22
CA ALA A 31 -10.79 9.16 3.09
C ALA A 31 -11.21 9.80 4.42
N ARG A 32 -11.00 9.11 5.54
CA ARG A 32 -11.27 9.60 6.89
C ARG A 32 -10.44 10.84 7.23
N LEU A 33 -9.15 10.84 6.85
CA LEU A 33 -8.22 11.94 7.11
C LEU A 33 -8.46 13.14 6.19
N ILE A 34 -8.59 12.93 4.88
CA ILE A 34 -8.72 14.01 3.88
C ILE A 34 -10.14 14.57 3.81
N LYS A 35 -11.16 13.75 4.12
CA LYS A 35 -12.59 14.10 4.03
C LYS A 35 -13.02 14.59 2.63
N LYS A 36 -12.43 14.02 1.59
CA LYS A 36 -12.74 14.25 0.17
C LYS A 36 -12.65 12.91 -0.59
N PRO A 37 -13.10 12.83 -1.85
CA PRO A 37 -12.78 11.68 -2.69
C PRO A 37 -11.27 11.47 -2.77
N VAL A 38 -10.84 10.23 -2.52
CA VAL A 38 -9.44 9.81 -2.57
C VAL A 38 -9.33 8.52 -3.36
N PHE A 39 -8.14 8.28 -3.89
CA PHE A 39 -7.71 6.94 -4.30
C PHE A 39 -6.33 6.70 -3.69
N VAL A 40 -5.99 5.44 -3.47
CA VAL A 40 -4.69 5.02 -2.96
C VAL A 40 -4.10 4.01 -3.93
N GLU A 41 -2.78 3.91 -3.92
CA GLU A 41 -2.04 2.90 -4.67
C GLU A 41 -1.26 2.02 -3.68
N ASP A 42 -1.31 0.71 -3.91
CA ASP A 42 -0.58 -0.31 -3.18
C ASP A 42 0.13 -1.22 -4.18
N THR A 43 1.42 -1.47 -3.94
CA THR A 43 2.25 -2.32 -4.80
C THR A 43 2.82 -3.45 -3.95
N SER A 44 2.65 -4.68 -4.43
CA SER A 44 3.13 -5.90 -3.76
C SER A 44 4.17 -6.61 -4.63
N LEU A 45 5.13 -7.29 -4.00
CA LEU A 45 6.04 -8.21 -4.67
C LEU A 45 5.83 -9.62 -4.14
N CYS A 46 5.41 -10.54 -5.01
CA CYS A 46 4.98 -11.88 -4.60
C CYS A 46 5.93 -12.95 -5.15
N PHE A 47 6.63 -13.68 -4.27
CA PHE A 47 7.46 -14.82 -4.65
C PHE A 47 6.65 -16.11 -4.55
N ASN A 48 6.50 -16.82 -5.67
CA ASN A 48 5.73 -18.07 -5.71
C ASN A 48 6.32 -19.13 -4.76
N ALA A 49 7.64 -19.18 -4.62
CA ALA A 49 8.32 -20.11 -3.71
C ALA A 49 8.05 -19.82 -2.22
N LEU A 50 7.64 -18.58 -1.89
CA LEU A 50 7.26 -18.16 -0.55
C LEU A 50 5.75 -17.97 -0.41
N SER A 51 4.97 -18.70 -1.23
CA SER A 51 3.50 -18.65 -1.23
C SER A 51 2.95 -17.22 -1.34
N GLY A 52 3.59 -16.37 -2.15
CA GLY A 52 3.17 -14.98 -2.39
C GLY A 52 3.80 -13.93 -1.47
N LEU A 53 4.62 -14.31 -0.50
CA LEU A 53 5.41 -13.35 0.29
C LEU A 53 6.57 -12.76 -0.53
N PRO A 54 7.08 -11.55 -0.20
CA PRO A 54 6.65 -10.69 0.91
C PRO A 54 5.30 -9.99 0.69
N GLY A 55 4.75 -10.02 -0.52
CA GLY A 55 3.46 -9.44 -0.86
C GLY A 55 3.40 -7.95 -0.52
N PRO A 56 2.40 -7.49 0.25
CA PRO A 56 2.26 -6.09 0.63
C PRO A 56 3.37 -5.60 1.57
N TYR A 57 4.17 -6.50 2.14
CA TYR A 57 5.26 -6.16 3.07
C TYR A 57 6.57 -5.79 2.36
N ILE A 58 6.58 -5.70 1.03
CA ILE A 58 7.80 -5.48 0.23
C ILE A 58 8.59 -4.24 0.67
N LYS A 59 7.91 -3.17 1.11
CA LYS A 59 8.58 -1.96 1.63
C LYS A 59 9.57 -2.28 2.76
N TRP A 60 9.17 -3.14 3.69
CA TRP A 60 10.00 -3.53 4.83
C TRP A 60 11.09 -4.53 4.44
N PHE A 61 10.76 -5.49 3.56
CA PHE A 61 11.74 -6.42 3.02
C PHE A 61 12.85 -5.68 2.28
N LEU A 62 12.50 -4.74 1.41
CA LEU A 62 13.46 -3.93 0.67
C LEU A 62 14.29 -3.02 1.59
N ASP A 63 13.69 -2.45 2.63
CA ASP A 63 14.44 -1.66 3.62
C ASP A 63 15.52 -2.49 4.34
N LYS A 64 15.18 -3.72 4.73
CA LYS A 64 16.06 -4.59 5.53
C LYS A 64 17.05 -5.40 4.71
N LEU A 65 16.60 -5.98 3.59
CA LEU A 65 17.40 -6.90 2.77
C LEU A 65 18.15 -6.18 1.65
N LYS A 66 17.66 -5.01 1.21
CA LYS A 66 18.09 -4.35 -0.03
C LYS A 66 17.85 -5.24 -1.27
N PRO A 67 18.05 -4.74 -2.50
CA PRO A 67 17.83 -5.55 -3.70
C PRO A 67 18.71 -6.80 -3.79
N GLU A 68 19.85 -6.83 -3.09
CA GLU A 68 20.82 -7.93 -3.13
C GLU A 68 20.51 -9.08 -2.16
N GLY A 69 19.57 -8.89 -1.23
CA GLY A 69 19.26 -9.84 -0.16
C GLY A 69 18.25 -10.93 -0.50
#